data_AF-A0A9W9FCZ1-F1
#
_entry.id   AF-A0A9W9FCZ1-F1
#
_cell.length_a   1.000
_cell.length_b   1.000
_cell.length_c   1.000
_cell.angle_alpha   90.00
_cell.angle_beta   90.00
_cell.angle_gamma   90.00
#
_symmetry.space_group_name_H-M   'P 1'
#
loop_
_entity.id
_entity.type
_entity.pdbx_description
1 polymer ?
#
loop_
_entity_poly.entity_id
_entity_poly.type
_entity_poly.pdbx_seq_one_letter_code
_entity_poly.pdbx_strand_id
1 'polypeptide(L)'
;MARPYTVASHLHYFNIPLADFTAARPEFESFAVGGYIFARHDPAKPRILLLQRAITDTMGGCWEGPGGASEPESDKTLLDGVVREVLEETGLHVSRIVDLVAVDSWQHLRRNRGDMLRIAKYSFIVDVYEGELPREQIPVRLEASEHQAFEWAVEEEVRRSMQGSGRYQLPLPPTGHQGPNILRSFAWCKEQAAKSTKESL
;
A
#
# COMPACT_ATOMS: atom_id res chain seq x y z
N MET A 1 -14.61 8.01 16.07
CA MET A 1 -15.14 8.02 14.69
C MET A 1 -13.96 8.11 13.76
N ALA A 2 -13.89 7.27 12.72
CA ALA A 2 -12.83 7.35 11.72
C ALA A 2 -12.83 8.75 11.08
N ARG A 3 -11.63 9.29 10.82
CA ARG A 3 -11.52 10.58 10.10
C ARG A 3 -12.03 10.40 8.68
N PRO A 4 -12.72 11.40 8.10
CA PRO A 4 -13.19 11.31 6.73
C PRO A 4 -12.01 11.26 5.74
N TYR A 5 -12.22 10.70 4.56
CA TYR A 5 -11.27 10.74 3.46
C TYR A 5 -11.99 11.07 2.15
N THR A 6 -11.24 11.51 1.14
CA THR A 6 -11.75 11.75 -0.21
C THR A 6 -11.24 10.70 -1.19
N VAL A 7 -11.92 10.52 -2.31
CA VAL A 7 -11.55 9.55 -3.35
C VAL A 7 -11.42 10.29 -4.67
N ALA A 8 -10.33 10.05 -5.41
CA ALA A 8 -10.20 10.57 -6.77
C ALA A 8 -11.34 10.04 -7.65
N SER A 9 -11.89 10.89 -8.53
CA SER A 9 -13.13 10.57 -9.26
C SER A 9 -13.02 9.31 -10.11
N HIS A 10 -11.85 9.03 -10.70
CA HIS A 10 -11.61 7.83 -11.50
C HIS A 10 -11.56 6.54 -10.66
N LEU A 11 -11.51 6.64 -9.34
CA LEU A 11 -11.51 5.52 -8.40
C LEU A 11 -12.87 5.28 -7.73
N HIS A 12 -13.91 6.04 -8.06
CA HIS A 12 -15.25 5.87 -7.46
C HIS A 12 -15.82 4.46 -7.63
N TYR A 13 -15.38 3.72 -8.65
CA TYR A 13 -15.75 2.32 -8.86
C TYR A 13 -15.29 1.39 -7.72
N PHE A 14 -14.25 1.77 -6.96
CA PHE A 14 -13.81 1.04 -5.75
C PHE A 14 -14.56 1.48 -4.49
N ASN A 15 -15.29 2.59 -4.55
CA ASN A 15 -16.07 3.16 -3.45
C ASN A 15 -17.54 2.70 -3.50
N ILE A 16 -17.73 1.39 -3.70
CA ILE A 16 -19.03 0.71 -3.69
C ILE A 16 -19.06 -0.27 -2.50
N PRO A 17 -20.24 -0.74 -2.05
CA PRO A 17 -20.32 -1.74 -1.00
C PRO A 17 -19.38 -2.92 -1.28
N LEU A 18 -18.60 -3.35 -0.29
CA LEU A 18 -17.60 -4.40 -0.47
C LEU A 18 -18.24 -5.70 -0.99
N ALA A 19 -19.47 -6.02 -0.55
CA ALA A 19 -20.24 -7.14 -1.06
C ALA A 19 -20.53 -7.05 -2.57
N ASP A 20 -20.81 -5.85 -3.10
CA ASP A 20 -21.02 -5.66 -4.54
C ASP A 20 -19.70 -5.77 -5.30
N PHE A 21 -18.62 -5.24 -4.71
CA PHE A 21 -17.27 -5.35 -5.28
C PHE A 21 -16.80 -6.80 -5.39
N THR A 22 -17.04 -7.61 -4.35
CA THR A 22 -16.68 -9.04 -4.33
C THR A 22 -17.57 -9.85 -5.26
N ALA A 23 -18.89 -9.60 -5.26
CA ALA A 23 -19.83 -10.28 -6.15
C ALA A 23 -19.53 -10.05 -7.64
N ALA A 24 -18.99 -8.88 -8.00
CA ALA A 24 -18.56 -8.57 -9.36
C ALA A 24 -17.27 -9.29 -9.80
N ARG A 25 -16.61 -10.03 -8.89
CA ARG A 25 -15.32 -10.70 -9.10
C ARG A 25 -15.32 -12.14 -8.57
N PRO A 26 -16.20 -13.02 -9.08
CA PRO A 26 -16.33 -14.39 -8.60
C PRO A 26 -15.07 -15.25 -8.83
N GLU A 27 -14.11 -14.77 -9.62
CA GLU A 27 -12.81 -15.40 -9.85
C GLU A 27 -11.84 -15.28 -8.67
N PHE A 28 -12.14 -14.44 -7.67
CA PHE A 28 -11.35 -14.31 -6.45
C PHE A 28 -12.18 -14.67 -5.23
N GLU A 29 -11.57 -15.41 -4.31
CA GLU A 29 -12.21 -15.83 -3.07
C GLU A 29 -11.81 -14.94 -1.88
N SER A 30 -10.82 -14.06 -2.05
CA SER A 30 -10.42 -13.07 -1.05
C SER A 30 -9.74 -11.86 -1.69
N PHE A 31 -9.78 -10.73 -0.99
CA PHE A 31 -9.22 -9.46 -1.42
C PHE A 31 -8.26 -8.93 -0.36
N ALA A 32 -7.20 -8.28 -0.82
CA ALA A 32 -6.25 -7.56 0.00
C ALA A 32 -6.06 -6.15 -0.56
N VAL A 33 -5.52 -5.27 0.27
CA VAL A 33 -5.35 -3.86 -0.05
C VAL A 33 -3.97 -3.39 0.36
N GLY A 34 -3.53 -2.25 -0.18
CA GLY A 34 -2.31 -1.60 0.25
C GLY A 34 -2.30 -0.10 -0.03
N GLY A 35 -1.58 0.65 0.80
CA GLY A 35 -1.47 2.10 0.71
C GLY A 35 -0.01 2.56 0.61
N TYR A 36 0.38 3.10 -0.54
CA TYR A 36 1.67 3.73 -0.72
C TYR A 36 1.60 5.21 -0.33
N ILE A 37 2.41 5.57 0.67
CA ILE A 37 2.44 6.91 1.28
C ILE A 37 3.78 7.56 0.94
N PHE A 38 3.73 8.74 0.31
CA PHE A 38 4.91 9.55 0.03
C PHE A 38 5.03 10.73 0.98
N ALA A 39 6.24 11.04 1.42
CA ALA A 39 6.52 12.27 2.15
C ALA A 39 6.40 13.48 1.22
N ARG A 40 5.58 14.47 1.57
CA ARG A 40 5.25 15.61 0.69
C ARG A 40 6.27 16.75 0.69
N HIS A 41 7.14 16.82 1.68
CA HIS A 41 8.00 17.98 1.93
C HIS A 41 9.12 18.20 0.88
N ASP A 42 9.56 17.15 0.17
CA ASP A 42 10.56 17.29 -0.91
C ASP A 42 10.10 16.52 -2.16
N PRO A 43 9.22 17.11 -2.99
CA PRO A 43 8.70 16.44 -4.18
C PRO A 43 9.79 16.17 -5.24
N ALA A 44 10.94 16.85 -5.18
CA ALA A 44 12.07 16.57 -6.06
C ALA A 44 12.83 15.30 -5.63
N LYS A 45 12.68 14.86 -4.38
CA LYS A 45 13.27 13.64 -3.83
C LYS A 45 12.19 12.81 -3.14
N PRO A 46 11.26 12.21 -3.91
CA PRO A 46 10.17 11.44 -3.34
C PRO A 46 10.73 10.33 -2.43
N ARG A 47 10.07 10.15 -1.29
CA ARG A 47 10.37 9.08 -0.34
C ARG A 47 9.08 8.39 0.04
N ILE A 48 9.09 7.06 -0.02
CA ILE A 48 7.93 6.22 0.30
C ILE A 48 8.12 5.59 1.68
N LEU A 49 7.03 5.51 2.46
CA LEU A 49 7.04 4.79 3.73
C LEU A 49 7.04 3.27 3.44
N LEU A 50 8.05 2.58 3.95
CA LEU A 50 8.11 1.13 4.00
C LEU A 50 8.15 0.66 5.45
N LEU A 51 7.48 -0.45 5.72
CA LEU A 51 7.44 -1.16 7.00
C LEU A 51 8.21 -2.47 6.86
N GLN A 52 8.92 -2.86 7.91
CA GLN A 52 9.56 -4.16 8.00
C GLN A 52 8.68 -5.09 8.84
N ARG A 53 8.27 -6.20 8.23
CA ARG A 53 7.51 -7.26 8.91
C ARG A 53 8.28 -7.77 10.13
N ALA A 54 7.58 -7.95 11.24
CA ALA A 54 8.11 -8.54 12.46
C ALA A 54 8.69 -9.93 12.15
N ILE A 55 9.83 -10.27 12.74
CA ILE A 55 10.52 -11.54 12.45
C ILE A 55 9.66 -12.77 12.80
N THR A 56 8.71 -12.62 13.72
CA THR A 56 7.79 -13.65 14.17
C THR A 56 6.61 -13.87 13.22
N ASP A 57 6.43 -12.98 12.25
CA ASP A 57 5.35 -13.05 11.28
C ASP A 57 5.76 -13.84 10.02
N THR A 58 4.77 -14.18 9.20
CA THR A 58 4.96 -14.78 7.87
C THR A 58 5.83 -13.85 7.03
N MET A 59 6.88 -14.37 6.38
CA MET A 59 7.85 -13.55 5.65
C MET A 59 8.55 -12.47 6.50
N GLY A 60 8.74 -12.73 7.80
CA GLY A 60 9.41 -11.81 8.71
C GLY A 60 10.73 -11.25 8.20
N GLY A 61 11.00 -9.98 8.48
CA GLY A 61 12.16 -9.23 8.01
C GLY A 61 12.01 -8.62 6.60
N CYS A 62 10.98 -9.00 5.84
CA CYS A 62 10.67 -8.39 4.55
C CYS A 62 10.12 -6.97 4.70
N TRP A 63 10.34 -6.14 3.68
CA TRP A 63 9.87 -4.75 3.61
C TRP A 63 8.73 -4.58 2.61
N GLU A 64 7.73 -3.78 2.97
CA GLU A 64 6.55 -3.49 2.15
C GLU A 64 5.90 -2.14 2.50
N GLY A 65 4.94 -1.70 1.69
CA GLY A 65 4.01 -0.64 2.12
C GLY A 65 2.88 -1.22 2.97
N PRO A 66 2.19 -0.41 3.78
CA PRO A 66 1.12 -0.90 4.63
C PRO A 66 0.00 -1.56 3.83
N GLY A 67 -0.61 -2.60 4.39
CA GLY A 67 -1.75 -3.27 3.78
C GLY A 67 -1.91 -4.75 4.15
N GLY A 68 -3.14 -5.12 4.42
CA GLY A 68 -3.56 -6.48 4.74
C GLY A 68 -4.80 -6.93 3.97
N ALA A 69 -5.53 -7.88 4.55
CA ALA A 69 -6.73 -8.46 3.97
C ALA A 69 -7.93 -7.52 4.16
N SER A 70 -8.84 -7.48 3.19
CA SER A 70 -10.14 -6.83 3.39
C SER A 70 -11.01 -7.64 4.36
N GLU A 71 -11.74 -6.95 5.21
CA GLU A 71 -12.55 -7.53 6.27
C GLU A 71 -14.03 -7.16 6.09
N PRO A 72 -14.89 -8.06 5.59
CA PRO A 72 -16.29 -7.74 5.30
C PRO A 72 -17.14 -7.29 6.48
N GLU A 73 -16.70 -7.59 7.70
CA GLU A 73 -17.40 -7.21 8.94
C GLU A 73 -17.07 -5.77 9.39
N SER A 74 -15.94 -5.22 8.97
CA SER A 74 -15.43 -3.90 9.38
C SER A 74 -15.35 -2.91 8.20
N ASP A 75 -15.02 -3.40 7.00
CA ASP A 75 -14.81 -2.61 5.78
C ASP A 75 -16.12 -2.46 4.98
N LYS A 76 -16.65 -1.24 4.85
CA LYS A 76 -17.86 -0.99 4.05
C LYS A 76 -17.58 -1.03 2.56
N THR A 77 -16.37 -0.65 2.15
CA THR A 77 -15.86 -0.61 0.78
C THR A 77 -14.44 -1.17 0.73
N LEU A 78 -13.92 -1.47 -0.45
CA LEU A 78 -12.51 -1.86 -0.60
C LEU A 78 -11.56 -0.76 -0.09
N LEU A 79 -11.93 0.51 -0.29
CA LEU A 79 -11.13 1.65 0.13
C LEU A 79 -11.12 1.85 1.64
N ASP A 80 -12.18 1.46 2.35
CA ASP A 80 -12.19 1.48 3.81
C ASP A 80 -11.15 0.51 4.38
N GLY A 81 -10.92 -0.63 3.72
CA GLY A 81 -9.81 -1.53 4.06
C GLY A 81 -8.45 -0.83 3.94
N VAL A 82 -8.21 -0.06 2.87
CA VAL A 82 -6.96 0.71 2.73
C VAL A 82 -6.78 1.67 3.91
N VAL A 83 -7.85 2.36 4.29
CA VAL A 83 -7.85 3.35 5.38
C VAL A 83 -7.60 2.68 6.73
N ARG A 84 -8.23 1.53 6.99
CA ARG A 84 -8.06 0.74 8.21
C ARG A 84 -6.63 0.23 8.33
N GLU A 85 -6.12 -0.46 7.31
CA GLU A 85 -4.78 -1.05 7.32
C GLU A 85 -3.69 0.01 7.51
N VAL A 86 -3.79 1.14 6.80
CA VAL A 86 -2.85 2.27 7.00
C VAL A 86 -2.88 2.77 8.45
N LEU A 87 -4.08 2.89 9.04
CA LEU A 87 -4.21 3.34 10.43
C LEU A 87 -3.64 2.32 11.42
N GLU A 88 -3.97 1.04 11.26
CA GLU A 88 -3.56 -0.05 12.16
C GLU A 88 -2.03 -0.22 12.14
N GLU A 89 -1.43 -0.27 10.96
CA GLU A 89 -0.01 -0.60 10.81
C GLU A 89 0.92 0.60 10.97
N THR A 90 0.42 1.83 10.80
CA THR A 90 1.27 3.05 10.83
C THR A 90 0.82 4.15 11.79
N GLY A 91 -0.40 4.07 12.32
CA GLY A 91 -1.02 5.13 13.11
C GLY A 91 -1.37 6.40 12.32
N LEU A 92 -1.18 6.41 11.00
CA LEU A 92 -1.46 7.55 10.13
C LEU A 92 -2.90 7.51 9.61
N HIS A 93 -3.47 8.68 9.32
CA HIS A 93 -4.85 8.79 8.88
C HIS A 93 -4.90 9.16 7.41
N VAL A 94 -5.44 8.27 6.57
CA VAL A 94 -5.67 8.57 5.14
C VAL A 94 -6.62 9.77 5.02
N SER A 95 -6.22 10.74 4.20
CA SER A 95 -7.02 11.93 3.85
C SER A 95 -7.57 11.84 2.42
N ARG A 96 -6.87 11.12 1.53
CA ARG A 96 -7.27 10.96 0.14
C ARG A 96 -6.76 9.64 -0.45
N ILE A 97 -7.62 8.91 -1.15
CA ILE A 97 -7.22 7.85 -2.09
C ILE A 97 -6.94 8.50 -3.45
N VAL A 98 -5.70 8.39 -3.92
CA VAL A 98 -5.17 9.23 -5.01
C VAL A 98 -5.16 8.51 -6.35
N ASP A 99 -4.57 7.31 -6.42
CA ASP A 99 -4.51 6.51 -7.65
C ASP A 99 -4.36 5.02 -7.36
N LEU A 100 -4.71 4.17 -8.32
CA LEU A 100 -4.44 2.74 -8.29
C LEU A 100 -3.06 2.47 -8.93
N VAL A 101 -2.19 1.77 -8.21
CA VAL A 101 -0.84 1.43 -8.69
C VAL A 101 -0.81 0.07 -9.37
N ALA A 102 -1.45 -0.92 -8.76
CA ALA A 102 -1.40 -2.30 -9.22
C ALA A 102 -2.57 -3.12 -8.68
N VAL A 103 -2.91 -4.15 -9.46
CA VAL A 103 -3.75 -5.26 -9.03
C VAL A 103 -2.93 -6.52 -9.23
N ASP A 104 -2.51 -7.15 -8.14
CA ASP A 104 -1.78 -8.41 -8.19
C ASP A 104 -2.70 -9.54 -7.76
N SER A 105 -2.44 -10.75 -8.24
CA SER A 105 -3.19 -11.91 -7.82
C SER A 105 -2.31 -13.14 -7.66
N TRP A 106 -2.58 -13.92 -6.64
CA TRP A 106 -1.86 -15.16 -6.38
C TRP A 106 -2.79 -16.23 -5.79
N GLN A 107 -2.25 -17.44 -5.75
CA GLN A 107 -2.90 -18.61 -5.19
C GLN A 107 -2.28 -18.94 -3.84
N HIS A 108 -3.12 -19.12 -2.82
CA HIS A 108 -2.73 -19.49 -1.46
C HIS A 108 -3.42 -20.79 -1.04
N LEU A 109 -2.64 -21.75 -0.55
CA LEU A 109 -3.19 -23.04 -0.14
C LEU A 109 -3.95 -22.91 1.19
N ARG A 110 -5.25 -23.26 1.21
CA ARG A 110 -6.01 -23.30 2.47
C ARG A 110 -5.54 -24.48 3.32
N ARG A 111 -5.02 -24.18 4.53
CA ARG A 111 -4.49 -25.17 5.49
C ARG A 111 -5.45 -26.33 5.82
N ASN A 112 -6.77 -26.12 5.72
CA ASN A 112 -7.77 -27.07 6.24
C ASN A 112 -8.49 -27.94 5.19
N ARG A 113 -8.30 -27.70 3.88
CA ARG A 113 -9.02 -28.48 2.83
C ARG A 113 -8.18 -28.91 1.63
N GLY A 114 -6.96 -28.39 1.49
CA GLY A 114 -6.19 -28.57 0.25
C GLY A 114 -6.70 -27.73 -0.92
N ASP A 115 -7.78 -26.98 -0.73
CA ASP A 115 -8.33 -26.06 -1.73
C ASP A 115 -7.43 -24.83 -1.89
N MET A 116 -7.32 -24.35 -3.12
CA MET A 116 -6.57 -23.13 -3.45
C MET A 116 -7.46 -21.90 -3.33
N LEU A 117 -7.00 -20.88 -2.60
CA LEU A 117 -7.62 -19.55 -2.51
C LEU A 117 -6.94 -18.63 -3.53
N ARG A 118 -7.70 -18.04 -4.46
CA ARG A 118 -7.22 -16.94 -5.30
C ARG A 118 -7.47 -15.63 -4.59
N ILE A 119 -6.40 -14.90 -4.35
CA ILE A 119 -6.40 -13.59 -3.70
C ILE A 119 -6.08 -12.55 -4.77
N ALA A 120 -6.78 -11.41 -4.74
CA ALA A 120 -6.39 -10.20 -5.46
C ALA A 120 -6.03 -9.07 -4.48
N LYS A 121 -4.84 -8.46 -4.64
CA LYS A 121 -4.41 -7.28 -3.88
C LYS A 121 -4.50 -6.02 -4.74
N TYR A 122 -5.20 -5.01 -4.23
CA TYR A 122 -5.30 -3.69 -4.84
C TYR A 122 -4.44 -2.70 -4.07
N SER A 123 -3.39 -2.18 -4.72
CA SER A 123 -2.45 -1.25 -4.09
C SER A 123 -2.66 0.15 -4.62
N PHE A 124 -2.88 1.12 -3.72
CA PHE A 124 -3.21 2.51 -4.05
C PHE A 124 -2.11 3.46 -3.58
N ILE A 125 -2.05 4.65 -4.18
CA ILE A 125 -1.37 5.81 -3.61
C ILE A 125 -2.37 6.53 -2.73
N VAL A 126 -1.94 6.91 -1.52
CA VAL A 126 -2.78 7.62 -0.57
C VAL A 126 -2.05 8.83 0.00
N ASP A 127 -2.79 9.91 0.21
CA ASP A 127 -2.35 11.00 1.07
C ASP A 127 -2.83 10.74 2.50
N VAL A 128 -2.04 11.19 3.47
CA VAL A 128 -2.36 11.13 4.90
C VAL A 128 -2.43 12.54 5.48
N TYR A 129 -3.25 12.75 6.50
CA TYR A 129 -3.39 14.03 7.19
C TYR A 129 -2.08 14.52 7.80
N GLU A 130 -1.28 13.59 8.32
CA GLU A 130 0.03 13.87 8.91
C GLU A 130 1.09 14.20 7.85
N GLY A 131 0.78 14.04 6.55
CA GLY A 131 1.71 14.20 5.44
C GLY A 131 2.14 15.65 5.16
N GLU A 132 1.48 16.63 5.78
CA GLU A 132 1.88 18.04 5.76
C GLU A 132 3.08 18.34 6.66
N LEU A 133 3.40 17.45 7.59
CA LEU A 133 4.55 17.61 8.48
C LEU A 133 5.85 17.32 7.72
N PRO A 134 6.98 17.92 8.14
CA PRO A 134 8.30 17.41 7.75
C PRO A 134 8.37 15.92 8.05
N ARG A 135 8.94 15.16 7.12
CA ARG A 135 9.01 13.69 7.18
C ARG A 135 9.53 13.15 8.52
N GLU A 136 10.52 13.82 9.10
CA GLU A 136 11.14 13.49 10.38
C GLU A 136 10.19 13.66 11.59
N GLN A 137 9.08 14.39 11.38
CA GLN A 137 8.06 14.69 12.38
C GLN A 137 6.75 13.92 12.14
N ILE A 138 6.63 13.17 11.03
CA ILE A 138 5.47 12.31 10.78
C ILE A 138 5.44 11.21 11.85
N PRO A 139 4.39 11.11 12.67
CA PRO A 139 4.38 10.27 13.87
C PRO A 139 4.00 8.81 13.54
N VAL A 140 4.83 8.11 12.78
CA VAL A 140 4.62 6.69 12.46
C VAL A 140 4.67 5.84 13.74
N ARG A 141 3.64 5.03 13.96
CA ARG A 141 3.52 4.08 15.08
C ARG A 141 3.16 2.72 14.52
N LEU A 142 4.07 1.76 14.70
CA LEU A 142 3.89 0.41 14.16
C LEU A 142 3.03 -0.45 15.08
N GLU A 143 2.20 -1.29 14.48
CA GLU A 143 1.63 -2.45 15.17
C GLU A 143 2.74 -3.48 15.40
N ALA A 144 3.22 -3.56 16.65
CA ALA A 144 4.44 -4.29 17.00
C ALA A 144 4.34 -5.81 16.80
N SER A 145 3.12 -6.36 16.75
CA SER A 145 2.92 -7.79 16.45
C SER A 145 3.14 -8.12 14.97
N GLU A 146 3.00 -7.14 14.08
CA GLU A 146 3.09 -7.32 12.62
C GLU A 146 4.34 -6.67 12.03
N HIS A 147 4.81 -5.56 12.62
CA HIS A 147 5.90 -4.74 12.08
C HIS A 147 6.91 -4.33 13.16
N GLN A 148 8.20 -4.36 12.83
CA GLN A 148 9.29 -4.10 13.79
C GLN A 148 10.13 -2.87 13.48
N ALA A 149 10.09 -2.36 12.24
CA ALA A 149 10.83 -1.16 11.83
C ALA A 149 10.12 -0.45 10.67
N PHE A 150 10.45 0.82 10.44
CA PHE A 150 9.99 1.56 9.26
C PHE A 150 11.10 2.44 8.70
N GLU A 151 10.98 2.78 7.43
CA GLU A 151 11.92 3.63 6.70
C GLU A 151 11.21 4.49 5.67
N TRP A 152 11.78 5.65 5.40
CA TRP A 152 11.38 6.51 4.29
C TRP A 152 12.36 6.31 3.12
N ALA A 153 12.07 5.28 2.32
CA ALA A 153 12.92 4.78 1.26
C ALA A 153 12.94 5.71 0.04
N VAL A 154 14.09 5.82 -0.62
CA VAL A 154 14.20 6.44 -1.96
C VAL A 154 14.18 5.39 -3.07
N GLU A 155 13.80 5.81 -4.27
CA GLU A 155 13.68 4.93 -5.45
C GLU A 155 14.95 4.10 -5.71
N GLU A 156 16.12 4.73 -5.61
CA GLU A 156 17.42 4.09 -5.85
C GLU A 156 17.70 2.95 -4.86
N GLU A 157 17.34 3.10 -3.59
CA GLU A 157 17.52 2.05 -2.58
C GLU A 157 16.63 0.83 -2.87
N VAL A 158 15.40 1.08 -3.32
CA VAL A 158 14.48 0.03 -3.75
C VAL A 158 14.99 -0.67 -5.01
N ARG A 159 15.51 0.08 -6.00
CA ARG A 159 16.11 -0.49 -7.22
C ARG A 159 17.30 -1.39 -6.91
N ARG A 160 18.21 -0.96 -6.04
CA ARG A 160 19.36 -1.80 -5.62
C ARG A 160 18.91 -3.05 -4.89
N SER A 161 17.88 -2.93 -4.05
CA SER A 161 17.31 -4.06 -3.31
C SER A 161 16.71 -5.11 -4.26
N MET A 162 15.99 -4.65 -5.29
CA MET A 162 15.49 -5.51 -6.38
C MET A 162 16.61 -6.19 -7.20
N GLN A 163 17.80 -5.58 -7.25
CA GLN A 163 18.98 -6.12 -7.92
C GLN A 163 19.84 -7.01 -6.98
N GLY A 164 19.39 -7.24 -5.74
CA GLY A 164 20.10 -8.06 -4.76
C GLY A 164 21.29 -7.37 -4.07
N SER A 165 21.44 -6.05 -4.22
CA SER A 165 22.54 -5.27 -3.65
C SER A 165 22.09 -4.15 -2.69
N GLY A 166 20.80 -4.07 -2.40
CA GLY A 166 20.23 -3.07 -1.51
C GLY A 166 19.89 -3.58 -0.11
N ARG A 167 19.42 -2.66 0.74
CA ARG A 167 19.16 -2.90 2.17
C ARG A 167 17.78 -3.47 2.47
N TYR A 168 16.85 -3.45 1.51
CA TYR A 168 15.48 -3.92 1.73
C TYR A 168 15.37 -5.38 1.27
N GLN A 169 15.05 -6.27 2.20
CA GLN A 169 14.61 -7.61 1.85
C GLN A 169 13.19 -7.51 1.28
N LEU A 170 13.05 -7.57 -0.03
CA LEU A 170 11.73 -7.52 -0.69
C LEU A 170 11.27 -8.97 -0.97
N PRO A 171 10.01 -9.33 -0.67
CA PRO A 171 9.45 -10.65 -0.97
C PRO A 171 9.74 -11.10 -2.41
N LEU A 172 10.38 -12.26 -2.58
CA LEU A 172 10.48 -12.97 -3.86
C LEU A 172 9.43 -14.10 -3.87
N PRO A 173 8.67 -14.29 -4.98
CA PRO A 173 9.25 -14.72 -6.25
C PRO A 173 8.91 -13.79 -7.46
N PRO A 174 9.34 -14.12 -8.70
CA PRO A 174 9.28 -13.26 -9.91
C PRO A 174 7.89 -12.83 -10.40
N THR A 175 6.81 -13.26 -9.75
CA THR A 175 5.47 -12.73 -9.98
C THR A 175 5.34 -11.48 -9.11
N GLY A 176 5.19 -10.31 -9.74
CA GLY A 176 5.25 -9.01 -9.09
C GLY A 176 4.26 -8.86 -7.94
N HIS A 177 4.73 -8.32 -6.81
CA HIS A 177 3.85 -8.01 -5.67
C HIS A 177 4.31 -6.75 -4.91
N GLN A 178 5.57 -6.66 -4.49
CA GLN A 178 6.00 -5.53 -3.65
C GLN A 178 7.02 -4.62 -4.34
N GLY A 179 8.23 -5.09 -4.62
CA GLY A 179 9.29 -4.25 -5.20
C GLY A 179 8.93 -3.55 -6.52
N PRO A 180 8.41 -4.26 -7.55
CA PRO A 180 7.96 -3.63 -8.79
C PRO A 180 6.84 -2.60 -8.59
N ASN A 181 5.93 -2.83 -7.65
CA ASN A 181 4.81 -1.90 -7.38
C ASN A 181 5.28 -0.65 -6.65
N ILE A 182 6.23 -0.78 -5.73
CA ILE A 182 6.93 0.36 -5.13
C ILE A 182 7.61 1.19 -6.24
N LEU A 183 8.27 0.56 -7.21
CA LEU A 183 8.88 1.30 -8.33
C LEU A 183 7.84 1.94 -9.27
N ARG A 184 6.67 1.31 -9.47
CA ARG A 184 5.53 1.89 -10.21
C ARG A 184 4.98 3.13 -9.50
N SER A 185 4.88 3.13 -8.17
CA SER A 185 4.41 4.29 -7.42
C SER A 185 5.42 5.46 -7.51
N PHE A 186 6.73 5.19 -7.50
CA PHE A 186 7.75 6.21 -7.81
C PHE A 186 7.61 6.77 -9.23
N ALA A 187 7.36 5.92 -10.23
CA ALA A 187 7.15 6.36 -11.61
C ALA A 187 5.93 7.29 -11.71
N TRP A 188 4.82 6.92 -11.07
CA TRP A 188 3.63 7.76 -10.95
C TRP A 188 3.96 9.14 -10.34
N CYS A 189 4.70 9.19 -9.21
CA CYS A 189 5.06 10.47 -8.59
C CYS A 189 5.83 11.40 -9.54
N LYS A 190 6.76 10.85 -10.32
CA LYS A 190 7.53 11.61 -11.31
C LYS A 190 6.65 12.13 -12.45
N GLU A 191 5.70 11.33 -12.91
CA GLU A 191 4.73 11.75 -13.92
C GLU A 191 3.85 12.89 -13.44
N GLN A 192 3.37 12.84 -12.19
CA GLN A 192 2.57 13.93 -11.62
C GLN A 192 3.39 15.22 -11.45
N ALA A 193 4.64 15.13 -10.96
CA ALA A 193 5.52 16.29 -10.84
C ALA A 193 5.79 16.96 -12.21
N ALA A 194 5.95 16.15 -13.26
CA ALA A 194 6.13 16.64 -14.62
C ALA A 194 4.86 17.32 -15.18
N LYS A 195 3.65 16.84 -14.85
CA LYS A 195 2.38 17.48 -15.23
C LYS A 195 2.19 18.82 -14.53
N SER A 196 2.40 18.88 -13.21
CA SER A 196 2.28 20.13 -12.44
C SER A 196 3.25 21.22 -12.90
N THR A 197 4.45 20.84 -13.35
CA THR A 197 5.44 21.77 -13.91
C THR A 197 4.97 22.36 -15.24
N LYS A 198 4.31 21.56 -16.09
CA LYS A 198 3.79 22.02 -17.39
C LYS A 198 2.55 22.89 -17.27
N GLU A 199 1.71 22.68 -16.27
CA GLU A 199 0.50 23.50 -16.01
C GLU A 199 0.83 24.84 -15.35
N SER A 200 2.04 24.99 -14.80
CA SER A 200 2.52 26.23 -14.16
C SER A 200 3.31 27.15 -15.10
N LEU A 201 3.47 26.76 -16.37
CA LEU A 201 4.14 27.51 -17.45
C LEU A 201 3.12 28.05 -18.45
#